data_AF-A0A7C7T7U7-F1
#
_entry.id   AF-A0A7C7T7U7-F1
#
_cell.length_a   1.000
_cell.length_b   1.000
_cell.length_c   1.000
_cell.angle_alpha   90.00
_cell.angle_beta   90.00
_cell.angle_gamma   90.00
#
_symmetry.space_group_name_H-M   'P 1'
#
loop_
_entity.id
_entity.type
_entity.pdbx_description
1 polymer ?
#
loop_
_entity_poly.entity_id
_entity_poly.type
_entity_poly.pdbx_seq_one_letter_code
_entity_poly.pdbx_strand_id
1 'polypeptide(L)'
;MLLSIATLLFVFSAQAANPKYVIQISTDDSRTQKIVLNNEANLQKYYGADNVIVEIVAYSPGLGILMPKNKNASRVGELQQQGYSYICP
;
A
#
# COMPACT_ATOMS: atom_id res chain seq x y z
N MET A 1 -18.86 -1.12 -51.58
CA MET A 1 -17.61 -1.64 -50.99
C MET A 1 -16.74 -0.45 -50.57
N LEU A 2 -16.04 -0.56 -49.45
CA LEU A 2 -15.00 0.35 -48.91
C LEU A 2 -15.32 1.45 -47.89
N LEU A 3 -16.57 1.81 -47.59
CA LEU A 3 -16.83 2.88 -46.60
C LEU A 3 -17.30 2.41 -45.20
N SER A 4 -16.97 1.18 -44.80
CA SER A 4 -17.49 0.60 -43.54
C SER A 4 -16.44 -0.05 -42.61
N ILE A 5 -15.13 0.09 -42.87
CA ILE A 5 -14.11 -0.69 -42.12
C ILE A 5 -13.17 0.17 -41.24
N ALA A 6 -13.14 1.49 -41.38
CA ALA A 6 -12.08 2.30 -40.76
C ALA A 6 -12.40 2.90 -39.38
N THR A 7 -13.65 2.87 -38.91
CA THR A 7 -14.01 3.62 -37.69
C THR A 7 -13.94 2.72 -36.45
N LEU A 8 -12.86 2.92 -35.69
CA LEU A 8 -12.85 2.82 -34.23
C LEU A 8 -12.77 1.42 -33.61
N LEU A 9 -11.65 0.72 -33.85
CA LEU A 9 -11.05 -0.12 -32.82
C LEU A 9 -10.25 0.76 -31.85
N PHE A 10 -10.93 1.63 -31.10
CA PHE A 10 -10.36 2.14 -29.86
C PHE A 10 -10.47 1.01 -28.84
N VAL A 11 -9.47 0.14 -28.82
CA VAL A 11 -9.29 -0.82 -27.73
C VAL A 11 -8.92 0.02 -26.51
N PHE A 12 -9.92 0.40 -25.71
CA PHE A 12 -9.68 0.84 -24.34
C PHE A 12 -9.15 -0.37 -23.58
N SER A 13 -7.82 -0.51 -23.54
CA SER A 13 -7.19 -1.33 -22.52
C SER A 13 -7.54 -0.69 -21.18
N ALA A 14 -8.48 -1.28 -20.46
CA ALA A 14 -8.66 -0.97 -19.05
C ALA A 14 -7.33 -1.30 -18.37
N GLN A 15 -6.53 -0.28 -18.08
CA GLN A 15 -5.33 -0.45 -17.27
C GLN A 15 -5.80 -1.09 -15.97
N ALA A 16 -5.43 -2.35 -15.74
CA ALA A 16 -5.72 -3.00 -14.48
C ALA A 16 -5.04 -2.15 -13.40
N ALA A 17 -5.85 -1.44 -12.61
CA ALA A 17 -5.34 -0.64 -11.53
C ALA A 17 -4.68 -1.61 -10.54
N ASN A 18 -3.46 -1.26 -10.10
CA ASN A 18 -2.77 -2.05 -9.09
C ASN A 18 -3.68 -2.25 -7.88
N PRO A 19 -3.83 -3.48 -7.35
CA PRO A 19 -4.63 -3.74 -6.17
C PRO A 19 -4.20 -2.83 -5.02
N LYS A 20 -5.19 -2.22 -4.38
CA LYS A 20 -5.01 -1.31 -3.25
C LYS A 20 -5.49 -1.96 -1.96
N TYR A 21 -4.62 -2.00 -0.96
CA TYR A 21 -4.93 -2.50 0.38
C TYR A 21 -4.71 -1.42 1.42
N VAL A 22 -5.63 -1.34 2.38
CA VAL A 22 -5.52 -0.44 3.53
C VAL A 22 -5.46 -1.29 4.79
N ILE A 23 -4.39 -1.14 5.57
CA ILE A 23 -4.20 -1.84 6.85
C ILE A 23 -4.31 -0.81 7.97
N GLN A 24 -5.31 -1.01 8.83
CA GLN A 24 -5.62 -0.07 9.90
C GLN A 24 -5.08 -0.58 11.26
N ILE A 25 -4.41 0.27 12.02
CA ILE A 25 -3.88 -0.04 13.35
C ILE A 25 -4.26 0.99 14.41
N SER A 26 -4.86 0.50 15.50
CA SER A 26 -5.36 1.28 16.66
C SER A 26 -4.49 1.18 17.91
N THR A 27 -3.58 0.20 17.95
CA THR A 27 -2.97 -0.28 19.19
C THR A 27 -1.47 -0.04 19.20
N ASP A 28 -0.93 0.23 20.39
CA ASP A 28 0.49 0.33 20.67
C ASP A 28 1.16 -1.04 20.91
N ASP A 29 0.40 -2.14 20.87
CA ASP A 29 0.93 -3.49 21.02
C ASP A 29 1.99 -3.80 19.96
N SER A 30 3.23 -4.01 20.44
CA SER A 30 4.38 -4.24 19.58
C SER A 30 4.25 -5.49 18.72
N ARG A 31 3.50 -6.51 19.17
CA ARG A 31 3.27 -7.72 18.39
C ARG A 31 2.34 -7.44 17.21
N THR A 32 1.25 -6.73 17.44
CA THR A 32 0.29 -6.32 16.42
C THR A 32 0.95 -5.43 15.37
N GLN A 33 1.75 -4.44 15.80
CA GLN A 33 2.53 -3.59 14.90
C GLN A 33 3.44 -4.41 13.97
N LYS A 34 4.13 -5.42 14.51
CA LYS A 34 4.99 -6.31 13.70
C LYS A 34 4.18 -7.13 12.70
N ILE A 35 3.00 -7.60 13.08
CA ILE A 35 2.11 -8.37 12.18
C ILE A 35 1.64 -7.49 11.03
N VAL A 36 1.26 -6.25 11.28
CA VAL A 36 0.87 -5.28 10.24
C VAL A 36 1.98 -5.11 9.21
N LEU A 37 3.20 -4.86 9.66
CA LEU A 37 4.36 -4.70 8.77
C LEU A 37 4.71 -5.99 8.01
N ASN A 38 4.49 -7.15 8.62
CA ASN A 38 4.71 -8.43 7.94
C ASN A 38 3.66 -8.70 6.85
N ASN A 39 2.40 -8.35 7.10
CA ASN A 39 1.34 -8.47 6.10
C ASN A 39 1.59 -7.55 4.90
N GLU A 40 2.03 -6.32 5.17
CA GLU A 40 2.48 -5.37 4.16
C GLU A 40 3.60 -5.97 3.29
N ALA A 41 4.68 -6.46 3.91
CA ALA A 41 5.79 -7.10 3.17
C ALA A 41 5.37 -8.37 2.41
N ASN A 42 4.38 -9.10 2.91
CA ASN A 42 3.85 -10.27 2.21
C ASN A 42 3.06 -9.88 0.96
N LEU A 43 2.27 -8.80 1.02
CA LEU A 43 1.56 -8.25 -0.14
C LEU A 43 2.56 -7.78 -1.20
N GLN A 44 3.59 -7.04 -0.79
CA GLN A 44 4.68 -6.64 -1.69
C GLN A 44 5.34 -7.84 -2.37
N LYS A 45 5.66 -8.89 -1.62
CA LYS A 45 6.29 -10.10 -2.16
C LYS A 45 5.38 -10.86 -3.13
N TYR A 46 4.08 -10.86 -2.87
CA TYR A 46 3.10 -11.59 -3.68
C TYR A 46 2.83 -10.90 -5.02
N TYR A 47 2.61 -9.59 -5.01
CA TYR A 47 2.29 -8.83 -6.22
C TYR A 47 3.53 -8.25 -6.94
N GLY A 48 4.62 -8.02 -6.21
CA GLY A 48 5.72 -7.16 -6.62
C GLY A 48 5.49 -5.72 -6.13
N ALA A 49 6.54 -5.07 -5.64
CA ALA A 49 6.45 -3.75 -4.98
C ALA A 49 5.77 -2.67 -5.85
N ASP A 50 5.98 -2.73 -7.17
CA ASP A 50 5.41 -1.76 -8.12
C ASP A 50 3.96 -2.07 -8.53
N ASN A 51 3.46 -3.26 -8.18
CA ASN A 51 2.16 -3.78 -8.63
C ASN A 51 1.10 -3.76 -7.51
N VAL A 52 1.42 -3.28 -6.32
CA VAL A 52 0.47 -3.21 -5.20
C VAL A 52 0.63 -1.90 -4.45
N ILE A 53 -0.50 -1.27 -4.13
CA ILE A 53 -0.53 -0.06 -3.30
C ILE A 53 -0.97 -0.49 -1.90
N VAL A 54 -0.09 -0.39 -0.91
CA VAL A 54 -0.42 -0.66 0.49
C VAL A 54 -0.36 0.63 1.29
N GLU A 55 -1.44 0.94 2.00
CA GLU A 55 -1.52 2.10 2.89
C GLU A 55 -1.72 1.63 4.32
N ILE A 56 -0.94 2.15 5.25
CA ILE A 56 -1.10 1.85 6.68
C ILE A 56 -1.73 3.06 7.36
N VAL A 57 -2.94 2.90 7.88
CA VAL A 57 -3.66 3.95 8.61
C VAL A 57 -3.47 3.71 10.09
N ALA A 58 -2.75 4.60 10.75
CA ALA A 58 -2.50 4.53 12.19
C ALA A 58 -3.36 5.57 12.90
N TYR A 59 -4.03 5.17 13.99
CA TYR A 59 -4.83 6.10 14.81
C TYR A 59 -4.65 5.82 16.30
N SER A 60 -4.81 6.87 17.10
CA SER A 60 -4.80 6.79 18.57
C SER A 60 -3.49 6.11 19.07
N PRO A 61 -3.45 5.12 19.99
CA PRO A 61 -2.20 4.45 20.37
C PRO A 61 -1.41 3.85 19.18
N GLY A 62 -2.10 3.52 18.09
CA GLY A 62 -1.49 3.02 16.85
C GLY A 62 -0.51 4.00 16.19
N LEU A 63 -0.67 5.32 16.42
CA LEU A 63 0.27 6.35 15.93
C LEU A 63 1.68 6.15 16.47
N GLY A 64 1.83 5.44 17.59
CA GLY A 64 3.12 5.08 18.14
C GLY A 64 4.02 4.34 17.16
N ILE A 65 3.47 3.68 16.12
CA ILE A 65 4.26 3.02 15.07
C ILE A 65 5.08 4.00 14.21
N LEU A 66 4.63 5.25 14.08
CA LEU A 66 5.28 6.32 13.31
C LEU A 66 6.30 7.11 14.12
N MET A 67 6.37 6.88 15.44
CA MET A 67 7.25 7.65 16.31
C MET A 67 8.71 7.16 16.24
N PRO A 68 9.71 8.06 16.30
CA PRO A 68 11.13 7.68 16.21
C PRO A 68 11.61 6.70 17.30
N LYS A 69 10.93 6.69 18.45
CA LYS A 69 11.25 5.79 19.58
C LYS A 69 10.66 4.38 19.42
N ASN A 70 9.89 4.12 18.37
CA ASN A 70 9.31 2.80 18.12
C ASN A 70 10.40 1.81 17.70
N LYS A 71 10.30 0.56 18.15
CA LYS A 71 11.21 -0.52 17.75
C LYS A 71 11.21 -0.78 16.23
N ASN A 72 10.13 -0.42 15.55
CA ASN A 72 9.94 -0.58 14.11
C ASN A 72 10.21 0.71 13.31
N ALA A 73 10.67 1.79 13.95
CA ALA A 73 10.82 3.11 13.31
C ALA A 73 11.72 3.07 12.06
N SER A 74 12.84 2.33 12.10
CA SER A 74 13.72 2.16 10.93
C SER A 74 12.97 1.57 9.73
N ARG A 75 12.21 0.49 9.97
CA ARG A 75 11.45 -0.21 8.94
C ARG A 75 10.34 0.65 8.35
N VAL A 76 9.63 1.40 9.20
CA VAL A 76 8.61 2.35 8.75
C VAL A 76 9.24 3.45 7.88
N GLY A 77 10.41 3.97 8.28
CA GLY A 77 11.13 4.99 7.51
C GLY A 77 11.64 4.49 6.15
N GLU A 78 12.05 3.23 6.05
CA GLU A 78 12.41 2.59 4.77
C GLU A 78 11.18 2.47 3.85
N LEU A 79 10.03 2.04 4.40
CA LEU A 79 8.78 1.93 3.65
C LEU A 79 8.27 3.30 3.18
N GLN A 80 8.36 4.35 4.00
CA GLN A 80 7.99 5.71 3.57
C GLN A 80 8.80 6.20 2.37
N GLN A 81 10.10 5.89 2.33
CA GLN A 81 10.96 6.23 1.20
C GLN A 81 10.61 5.46 -0.08
N GLN A 82 10.02 4.27 0.05
CA GLN A 82 9.54 3.45 -1.05
C GLN A 82 8.17 3.88 -1.59
N GLY A 83 7.61 5.00 -1.11
CA GLY A 83 6.36 5.57 -1.58
C GLY A 83 5.10 5.08 -0.86
N TYR A 84 5.25 4.37 0.27
CA TYR A 84 4.11 3.90 1.05
C TYR A 84 3.48 5.02 1.89
N SER A 85 2.15 5.11 1.83
CA SER A 85 1.39 6.17 2.50
C SER A 85 0.97 5.73 3.90
N TYR A 86 1.35 6.55 4.89
CA TYR A 86 0.90 6.42 6.26
C TYR A 86 -0.04 7.57 6.57
N ILE A 87 -1.30 7.24 6.88
CA ILE A 87 -2.33 8.26 7.15
C ILE A 87 -2.53 8.36 8.66
N CYS A 88 -2.24 9.54 9.19
CA CYS A 88 -2.64 9.97 10.52
C CYS A 88 -3.90 10.84 10.35
N PRO A 89 -5.09 10.37 10.75
CA PRO A 89 -6.24 11.25 10.91
C PRO A 89 -6.04 12.21 12.10
#